data_AF-A0A2V9ZLV6-F1
#
_entry.id   AF-A0A2V9ZLV6-F1
#
_cell.length_a   1.000
_cell.length_b   1.000
_cell.length_c   1.000
_cell.angle_alpha   90.00
_cell.angle_beta   90.00
_cell.angle_gamma   90.00
#
_symmetry.space_group_name_H-M   'P 1'
#
loop_
_entity.id
_entity.type
_entity.pdbx_description
1 polymer ?
#
loop_
_entity_poly.entity_id
_entity_poly.type
_entity_poly.pdbx_seq_one_letter_code
_entity_poly.pdbx_strand_id
1 'polypeptide(L)'
;MGESEASEWLREAYRPGETLGSAFARLFARLFREWGVILLDAADPELSALTEPIYRAAIEKASDLDEALLTRGKELEAAGYHQQVKVTPSSTLLFTLKDGARVPVHRRANGSSHDFLIGQEKISETELLRRISAAPHEFSANVLLRPVKQDYLLPTLAYPGGAAEVAYFAQAGVVYQGLLGRITPVLPRFSATLVDPKAQRLLERYRLSLSDLFRGPEALRELLAERTLPPDLQAAFDKANASLESSFSAIRESLARLDVTLIDAANRAALKIQHQLEHLRASAARAELRQSELLTRHAEQLSNSLYPNKSLQEREIAGIYFVSRYGLPLLEQLYEALHIDCHDHQVISL
;
A
#
# COMPACT_ATOMS: atom_id res chain seq x y z
N MET A 1 -11.11 15.38 -15.85
CA MET A 1 -11.08 16.47 -14.86
C MET A 1 -11.78 17.76 -15.33
N GLY A 2 -12.24 17.84 -16.60
CA GLY A 2 -13.05 18.98 -17.07
C GLY A 2 -12.31 20.31 -16.98
N GLU A 3 -13.04 21.42 -17.09
CA GLU A 3 -12.56 22.74 -16.65
C GLU A 3 -12.88 22.87 -15.17
N SER A 4 -11.87 22.69 -14.31
CA SER A 4 -11.94 22.83 -12.85
C SER A 4 -10.72 23.60 -12.37
N GLU A 5 -10.81 24.27 -11.22
CA GLU A 5 -9.66 24.99 -10.63
C GLU A 5 -8.43 24.08 -10.48
N ALA A 6 -8.64 22.82 -10.06
CA ALA A 6 -7.57 21.84 -9.96
C ALA A 6 -6.88 21.57 -11.32
N SER A 7 -7.62 21.59 -12.42
CA SER A 7 -7.06 21.44 -13.77
C SER A 7 -6.23 22.66 -14.19
N GLU A 8 -6.63 23.86 -13.76
CA GLU A 8 -5.85 25.08 -13.97
C GLU A 8 -4.56 25.06 -13.15
N TRP A 9 -4.62 24.70 -11.86
CA TRP A 9 -3.44 24.59 -11.01
C TRP A 9 -2.43 23.58 -11.55
N LEU A 10 -2.90 22.46 -12.10
CA LEU A 10 -2.03 21.50 -12.77
C LEU A 10 -1.33 22.11 -13.99
N ARG A 11 -2.04 22.89 -14.83
CA ARG A 11 -1.44 23.56 -15.99
C ARG A 11 -0.44 24.65 -15.58
N GLU A 12 -0.72 25.37 -14.50
CA GLU A 12 0.18 26.39 -13.96
C GLU A 12 1.46 25.77 -13.39
N ALA A 13 1.33 24.66 -12.66
CA ALA A 13 2.44 24.01 -11.99
C ALA A 13 3.33 23.20 -12.96
N TYR A 14 2.72 22.43 -13.87
CA TYR A 14 3.41 21.53 -14.80
C TYR A 14 3.55 22.18 -16.18
N ARG A 15 4.49 23.13 -16.29
CA ARG A 15 4.76 23.91 -17.52
C ARG A 15 6.19 23.68 -18.05
N PRO A 16 6.46 23.98 -19.33
CA PRO A 16 7.81 23.89 -19.89
C PRO A 16 8.82 24.70 -19.07
N GLY A 17 9.98 24.09 -18.78
CA GLY A 17 11.05 24.70 -17.99
C GLY A 17 11.01 24.39 -16.49
N GLU A 18 9.92 23.81 -15.96
CA GLU A 18 9.88 23.32 -14.58
C GLU A 18 10.34 21.85 -14.51
N THR A 19 10.99 21.48 -13.40
CA THR A 19 11.25 20.07 -13.06
C THR A 19 10.00 19.42 -12.49
N LEU A 20 9.93 18.08 -12.48
CA LEU A 20 8.84 17.37 -11.80
C LEU A 20 8.77 17.72 -10.30
N GLY A 21 9.91 17.87 -9.63
CA GLY A 21 9.98 18.23 -8.22
C GLY A 21 9.43 19.63 -7.95
N SER A 22 9.84 20.63 -8.73
CA SER A 22 9.34 22.01 -8.61
C SER A 22 7.85 22.12 -8.95
N ALA A 23 7.37 21.46 -10.00
CA ALA A 23 5.95 21.43 -10.35
C ALA A 23 5.11 20.79 -9.24
N PHE A 24 5.54 19.63 -8.72
CA PHE A 24 4.90 18.99 -7.57
C PHE A 24 4.88 19.93 -6.36
N ALA A 25 6.01 20.58 -6.06
CA ALA A 25 6.12 21.46 -4.92
C ALA A 25 5.19 22.68 -5.02
N ARG A 26 5.06 23.29 -6.21
CA ARG A 26 4.11 24.39 -6.46
C ARG A 26 2.67 23.96 -6.21
N LEU A 27 2.28 22.79 -6.73
CA LEU A 27 0.93 22.28 -6.54
C LEU A 27 0.65 22.00 -5.05
N PHE A 28 1.57 21.30 -4.37
CA PHE A 28 1.40 20.95 -2.95
C PHE A 28 1.43 22.18 -2.04
N ALA A 29 2.30 23.14 -2.30
CA ALA A 29 2.34 24.40 -1.57
C ALA A 29 0.99 25.14 -1.66
N ARG A 30 0.31 25.06 -2.82
CA ARG A 30 -1.03 25.63 -2.98
C ARG A 30 -2.09 24.85 -2.21
N LEU A 31 -2.12 23.52 -2.38
CA LEU A 31 -3.12 22.65 -1.77
C LEU A 31 -3.06 22.70 -0.24
N PHE A 32 -1.85 22.77 0.33
CA PHE A 32 -1.63 22.63 1.77
C PHE A 32 -1.19 23.93 2.45
N ARG A 33 -1.40 25.09 1.80
CA ARG A 33 -0.94 26.40 2.30
C ARG A 33 -1.44 26.74 3.71
N GLU A 34 -2.66 26.34 4.04
CA GLU A 34 -3.31 26.64 5.33
C GLU A 34 -2.66 25.86 6.49
N TRP A 35 -1.99 24.75 6.20
CA TRP A 35 -1.31 23.90 7.20
C TRP A 35 0.20 24.14 7.29
N GLY A 36 0.76 25.05 6.49
CA GLY A 36 2.18 25.41 6.57
C GLY A 36 3.14 24.25 6.27
N VAL A 37 2.76 23.35 5.35
CA VAL A 37 3.60 22.20 4.97
C VAL A 37 4.90 22.68 4.33
N ILE A 38 6.03 22.28 4.91
CA ILE A 38 7.36 22.54 4.37
C ILE A 38 7.72 21.43 3.39
N LEU A 39 8.06 21.83 2.16
CA LEU A 39 8.45 20.90 1.09
C LEU A 39 9.96 20.93 0.93
N LEU A 40 10.57 19.75 0.99
CA LEU A 40 12.02 19.59 0.90
C LEU A 40 12.35 18.75 -0.34
N ASP A 41 13.09 19.33 -1.29
CA ASP A 41 13.59 18.59 -2.45
C ASP A 41 14.86 17.82 -2.08
N ALA A 42 14.76 16.49 -2.08
CA ALA A 42 15.90 15.63 -1.77
C ALA A 42 17.04 15.70 -2.80
N ALA A 43 16.78 16.25 -3.99
CA ALA A 43 17.74 16.48 -5.06
C ALA A 43 18.35 17.89 -5.02
N ASP A 44 17.96 18.73 -4.06
CA ASP A 44 18.55 20.06 -3.90
C ASP A 44 20.07 19.96 -3.64
N PRO A 45 20.91 20.71 -4.38
CA PRO A 45 22.36 20.66 -4.22
C PRO A 45 22.85 21.13 -2.85
N GLU A 46 22.21 22.14 -2.25
CA GLU A 46 22.58 22.65 -0.92
C GLU A 46 22.28 21.59 0.15
N LEU A 47 21.12 20.95 0.05
CA LEU A 47 20.77 19.84 0.93
C LEU A 47 21.71 18.64 0.76
N SER A 48 22.12 18.35 -0.49
CA SER A 48 23.05 17.27 -0.79
C SER A 48 24.43 17.52 -0.17
N ALA A 49 24.90 18.77 -0.17
CA ALA A 49 26.17 19.14 0.47
C ALA A 49 26.19 18.84 1.96
N LEU A 50 25.08 19.04 2.66
CA LEU A 50 24.95 18.73 4.09
C LEU A 50 25.00 17.22 4.38
N THR A 51 24.83 16.36 3.38
CA THR A 51 24.68 14.90 3.58
C THR A 51 25.98 14.11 3.43
N GLU A 52 27.06 14.80 3.05
CA GLU A 52 28.41 14.23 2.91
C GLU A 52 28.83 13.39 4.13
N PRO A 53 28.65 13.83 5.39
CA PRO A 53 29.11 13.06 6.54
C PRO A 53 28.41 11.71 6.68
N ILE A 54 27.13 11.63 6.29
CA ILE A 54 26.35 10.39 6.31
C ILE A 54 26.80 9.44 5.21
N TYR A 55 27.11 9.95 4.02
CA TYR A 55 27.62 9.13 2.91
C TYR A 55 29.01 8.58 3.22
N ARG A 56 29.89 9.42 3.76
CA ARG A 56 31.20 9.02 4.27
C ARG A 56 31.08 7.92 5.32
N ALA A 57 30.29 8.15 6.37
CA ALA A 57 30.10 7.18 7.45
C ALA A 57 29.50 5.85 6.95
N ALA A 58 28.60 5.89 5.95
CA ALA A 58 28.04 4.68 5.35
C ALA A 58 29.07 3.85 4.57
N ILE A 59 30.11 4.48 4.01
CA ILE A 59 31.24 3.80 3.35
C ILE A 59 32.24 3.27 4.39
N GLU A 60 32.67 4.11 5.33
CA GLU A 60 33.64 3.76 6.36
C GLU A 60 33.13 2.59 7.24
N LYS A 61 31.82 2.55 7.51
CA LYS A 61 31.16 1.48 8.30
C LYS A 61 30.47 0.41 7.44
N ALA A 62 30.74 0.34 6.14
CA ALA A 62 29.99 -0.52 5.22
C ALA A 62 29.97 -1.99 5.66
N SER A 63 31.12 -2.53 6.11
CA SER A 63 31.21 -3.94 6.54
C SER A 63 30.33 -4.23 7.76
N ASP A 64 30.37 -3.35 8.77
CA ASP A 64 29.60 -3.51 10.00
C ASP A 64 28.09 -3.39 9.72
N LEU A 65 27.71 -2.45 8.86
CA LEU A 65 26.33 -2.24 8.44
C LEU A 65 25.79 -3.44 7.64
N ASP A 66 26.58 -4.01 6.74
CA ASP A 66 26.21 -5.21 5.97
C ASP A 66 25.97 -6.40 6.91
N GLU A 67 26.89 -6.64 7.85
CA GLU A 67 26.77 -7.73 8.81
C GLU A 67 25.54 -7.56 9.71
N ALA A 68 25.31 -6.34 10.21
CA ALA A 68 24.13 -6.02 11.01
C ALA A 68 22.84 -6.21 10.22
N LEU A 69 22.80 -5.81 8.94
CA LEU A 69 21.63 -6.00 8.07
C LEU A 69 21.36 -7.46 7.75
N LEU A 70 22.41 -8.26 7.48
CA LEU A 70 22.27 -9.71 7.25
C LEU A 70 21.76 -10.42 8.50
N THR A 71 22.26 -10.01 9.67
CA THR A 71 21.82 -10.55 10.97
C THR A 71 20.36 -10.19 11.22
N ARG A 72 19.99 -8.91 11.07
CA ARG A 72 18.61 -8.44 11.18
C ARG A 72 17.67 -9.15 10.21
N GLY A 73 18.12 -9.44 8.99
CA GLY A 73 17.36 -10.21 8.01
C GLY A 73 17.01 -11.62 8.50
N LYS A 74 17.99 -12.33 9.08
CA LYS A 74 17.77 -13.65 9.68
C LYS A 74 16.84 -13.60 10.90
N GLU A 75 16.97 -12.57 11.74
CA GLU A 75 16.08 -12.35 12.89
C GLU A 75 14.62 -12.18 12.44
N LEU A 76 14.38 -11.41 11.37
CA LEU A 76 13.05 -11.20 10.81
C LEU A 76 12.46 -12.50 10.27
N GLU A 77 13.23 -13.27 9.50
CA GLU A 77 12.80 -14.57 8.97
C GLU A 77 12.49 -15.58 10.07
N ALA A 78 13.33 -15.64 11.11
CA ALA A 78 13.12 -16.51 12.26
C ALA A 78 11.83 -16.13 13.04
N ALA A 79 11.45 -14.85 13.02
CA ALA A 79 10.20 -14.35 13.59
C ALA A 79 8.98 -14.52 12.67
N GLY A 80 9.14 -15.11 11.48
CA GLY A 80 8.05 -15.36 10.52
C GLY A 80 7.75 -14.21 9.56
N TYR A 81 8.59 -13.17 9.53
CA TYR A 81 8.49 -12.07 8.58
C TYR A 81 9.38 -12.30 7.35
N HIS A 82 9.06 -11.66 6.22
CA HIS A 82 9.93 -11.64 5.05
C HIS A 82 10.88 -10.43 5.07
N GLN A 83 12.05 -10.56 4.45
CA GLN A 83 12.93 -9.41 4.21
C GLN A 83 12.36 -8.55 3.09
N GLN A 84 12.05 -7.28 3.38
CA GLN A 84 11.51 -6.33 2.41
C GLN A 84 12.59 -5.83 1.44
N VAL A 85 13.83 -5.69 1.91
CA VAL A 85 14.99 -5.26 1.12
C VAL A 85 16.01 -6.39 1.13
N LYS A 86 16.36 -6.88 -0.06
CA LYS A 86 17.41 -7.89 -0.19
C LYS A 86 18.78 -7.25 -0.03
N VAL A 87 19.53 -7.71 0.96
CA VAL A 87 20.90 -7.27 1.24
C VAL A 87 21.86 -8.43 0.98
N THR A 88 23.01 -8.14 0.38
CA THR A 88 24.11 -9.10 0.19
C THR A 88 25.35 -8.63 0.92
N PRO A 89 26.34 -9.51 1.21
CA PRO A 89 27.62 -9.10 1.79
C PRO A 89 28.44 -8.10 0.95
N SER A 90 28.05 -7.89 -0.31
CA SER A 90 28.66 -6.95 -1.25
C SER A 90 27.81 -5.71 -1.52
N SER A 91 26.64 -5.60 -0.88
CA SER A 91 25.79 -4.43 -1.02
C SER A 91 26.45 -3.24 -0.32
N THR A 92 26.15 -2.03 -0.78
CA THR A 92 26.36 -0.84 0.05
C THR A 92 25.06 -0.06 0.07
N LEU A 93 25.04 0.96 0.91
CA LEU A 93 23.86 1.81 1.07
C LEU A 93 23.80 2.98 0.08
N LEU A 94 24.75 3.06 -0.85
CA LEU A 94 24.90 4.18 -1.78
C LEU A 94 24.76 3.77 -3.24
N PHE A 95 24.25 4.72 -4.01
CA PHE A 95 24.32 4.78 -5.45
C PHE A 95 25.08 6.03 -5.85
N THR A 96 25.66 6.02 -7.04
CA THR A 96 26.25 7.19 -7.69
C THR A 96 25.53 7.45 -9.01
N LEU A 97 25.45 8.71 -9.42
CA LEU A 97 25.01 9.10 -10.74
C LEU A 97 26.24 9.01 -11.68
N LYS A 98 26.12 8.26 -12.77
CA LYS A 98 27.15 8.14 -13.79
C LYS A 98 26.47 8.18 -15.15
N ASP A 99 26.87 9.14 -15.99
CA ASP A 99 26.29 9.36 -17.32
C ASP A 99 24.75 9.51 -17.29
N GLY A 100 24.23 10.17 -16.26
CA GLY A 100 22.78 10.35 -16.04
C GLY A 100 22.04 9.11 -15.53
N ALA A 101 22.74 7.99 -15.34
CA ALA A 101 22.19 6.75 -14.80
C ALA A 101 22.57 6.55 -13.34
N ARG A 102 21.63 6.03 -12.54
CA ARG A 102 21.87 5.69 -11.14
C ARG A 102 22.50 4.30 -11.04
N VAL A 103 23.74 4.23 -10.59
CA VAL A 103 24.56 3.00 -10.53
C VAL A 103 24.84 2.61 -9.07
N PRO A 104 24.63 1.36 -8.66
CA PRO A 104 24.91 0.92 -7.30
C PRO A 104 26.42 0.91 -7.01
N VAL A 105 26.78 1.29 -5.79
CA VAL A 105 28.12 1.07 -5.25
C VAL A 105 28.12 -0.29 -4.55
N HIS A 106 29.09 -1.14 -4.86
CA HIS A 106 29.24 -2.47 -4.27
C HIS A 106 30.58 -2.61 -3.57
N ARG A 107 30.63 -3.40 -2.50
CA ARG A 107 31.87 -3.81 -1.85
C ARG A 107 32.41 -5.08 -2.53
N ARG A 108 33.73 -5.20 -2.69
CA ARG A 108 34.33 -6.43 -3.24
C ARG A 108 34.47 -7.51 -2.17
N ALA A 109 33.98 -8.72 -2.47
CA ALA A 109 33.99 -9.84 -1.51
C ALA A 109 35.35 -10.55 -1.35
N ASN A 110 36.25 -10.47 -2.35
CA ASN A 110 37.43 -11.36 -2.46
C ASN A 110 38.77 -10.62 -2.63
N GLY A 111 38.99 -9.50 -1.94
CA GLY A 111 40.26 -8.77 -1.97
C GLY A 111 40.73 -8.37 -0.57
N SER A 112 42.04 -8.26 -0.37
CA SER A 112 42.68 -7.84 0.88
C SER A 112 42.61 -6.32 1.13
N SER A 113 41.64 -5.61 0.59
CA SER A 113 41.48 -4.17 0.78
C SER A 113 40.04 -3.75 0.60
N HIS A 114 39.70 -2.64 1.25
CA HIS A 114 38.43 -1.94 1.27
C HIS A 114 38.03 -1.37 -0.13
N ASP A 115 38.10 -2.19 -1.17
CA ASP A 115 37.84 -1.78 -2.53
C ASP A 115 36.35 -1.90 -2.86
N PHE A 116 35.88 -0.92 -3.63
CA PHE A 116 34.51 -0.81 -4.09
C PHE A 116 34.42 -0.96 -5.61
N LEU A 117 33.19 -1.19 -6.08
CA LEU A 117 32.82 -1.24 -7.49
C LEU A 117 31.70 -0.25 -7.75
N ILE A 118 31.88 0.59 -8.76
CA ILE A 118 30.83 1.43 -9.35
C ILE A 118 30.52 0.83 -10.72
N GLY A 119 29.50 -0.03 -10.79
CA GLY A 119 29.30 -0.89 -11.96
C GLY A 119 30.51 -1.81 -12.18
N GLN A 120 31.30 -1.53 -13.23
CA GLN A 120 32.54 -2.27 -13.54
C GLN A 120 33.83 -1.53 -13.13
N GLU A 121 33.71 -0.28 -12.67
CA GLU A 121 34.85 0.54 -12.25
C GLU A 121 35.32 0.11 -10.86
N LYS A 122 36.60 -0.23 -10.72
CA LYS A 122 37.23 -0.49 -9.42
C LYS A 122 37.71 0.82 -8.82
N ILE A 123 37.38 1.05 -7.55
CA ILE A 123 37.73 2.26 -6.83
C ILE A 123 38.13 1.90 -5.39
N SER A 124 39.21 2.48 -4.87
CA SER A 124 39.59 2.29 -3.47
C SER A 124 38.67 3.08 -2.54
N GLU A 125 38.59 2.69 -1.26
CA GLU A 125 37.86 3.45 -0.24
C GLU A 125 38.29 4.93 -0.21
N THR A 126 39.60 5.19 -0.18
CA THR A 126 40.15 6.55 -0.12
C THR A 126 39.68 7.42 -1.29
N GLU A 127 39.69 6.87 -2.51
CA GLU A 127 39.26 7.59 -3.70
C GLU A 127 37.73 7.78 -3.73
N LEU A 128 36.97 6.78 -3.29
CA LEU A 128 35.51 6.89 -3.17
C LEU A 128 35.11 7.97 -2.17
N LEU A 129 35.74 7.99 -0.99
CA LEU A 129 35.53 9.02 0.03
C LEU A 129 35.92 10.41 -0.49
N ARG A 130 37.01 10.52 -1.26
CA ARG A 130 37.39 11.78 -1.91
C ARG A 130 36.31 12.27 -2.88
N ARG A 131 35.73 11.38 -3.69
CA ARG A 131 34.63 11.73 -4.62
C ARG A 131 33.38 12.16 -3.86
N ILE A 132 33.01 11.45 -2.79
CA ILE A 132 31.88 11.82 -1.92
C ILE A 132 32.06 13.23 -1.35
N SER A 133 33.26 13.55 -0.84
CA SER A 133 33.52 14.89 -0.29
C SER A 133 33.56 15.99 -1.35
N ALA A 134 34.05 15.67 -2.56
CA ALA A 134 34.14 16.65 -3.64
C ALA A 134 32.79 16.95 -4.29
N ALA A 135 31.92 15.94 -4.42
CA ALA A 135 30.66 16.03 -5.15
C ALA A 135 29.56 15.15 -4.52
N PRO A 136 29.07 15.47 -3.31
CA PRO A 136 28.08 14.63 -2.62
C PRO A 136 26.74 14.55 -3.36
N HIS A 137 26.41 15.55 -4.19
CA HIS A 137 25.22 15.57 -5.04
C HIS A 137 25.23 14.50 -6.16
N GLU A 138 26.40 13.94 -6.49
CA GLU A 138 26.50 12.80 -7.41
C GLU A 138 26.13 11.48 -6.71
N PHE A 139 25.96 11.47 -5.39
CA PHE A 139 25.61 10.28 -4.61
C PHE A 139 24.17 10.33 -4.13
N SER A 140 23.58 9.15 -3.96
CA SER A 140 22.23 9.02 -3.40
C SER A 140 22.10 7.78 -2.53
N ALA A 141 21.31 7.91 -1.46
CA ALA A 141 21.03 6.82 -0.54
C ALA A 141 20.08 5.79 -1.15
N ASN A 142 20.30 4.50 -0.84
CA ASN A 142 19.30 3.46 -1.07
C ASN A 142 18.11 3.61 -0.10
N VAL A 143 17.13 2.71 -0.21
CA VAL A 143 15.92 2.73 0.63
C VAL A 143 16.19 2.63 2.14
N LEU A 144 17.28 1.96 2.55
CA LEU A 144 17.64 1.75 3.96
C LEU A 144 18.39 2.95 4.56
N LEU A 145 19.17 3.68 3.75
CA LEU A 145 19.90 4.86 4.20
C LEU A 145 19.12 6.16 4.01
N ARG A 146 18.16 6.22 3.07
CA ARG A 146 17.31 7.40 2.85
C ARG A 146 16.65 7.93 4.13
N PRO A 147 15.99 7.11 4.97
CA PRO A 147 15.38 7.61 6.20
C PRO A 147 16.44 8.11 7.20
N VAL A 148 17.62 7.47 7.28
CA VAL A 148 18.72 7.92 8.14
C VAL A 148 19.29 9.27 7.68
N LYS A 149 19.45 9.46 6.36
CA LYS A 149 19.83 10.74 5.75
C LYS A 149 18.84 11.85 6.14
N GLN A 150 17.53 11.57 6.06
CA GLN A 150 16.49 12.52 6.45
C GLN A 150 16.65 12.95 7.91
N ASP A 151 16.87 12.00 8.81
CA ASP A 151 16.96 12.25 10.25
C ASP A 151 18.29 12.83 10.74
N TYR A 152 19.30 12.77 9.89
CA TYR A 152 20.51 13.56 10.06
C TYR A 152 20.25 15.03 9.75
N LEU A 153 19.49 15.31 8.70
CA LEU A 153 19.16 16.67 8.26
C LEU A 153 18.09 17.34 9.12
N LEU A 154 17.15 16.55 9.64
CA LEU A 154 15.96 17.04 10.32
C LEU A 154 15.88 16.46 11.74
N PRO A 155 15.41 17.25 12.72
CA PRO A 155 15.07 16.75 14.05
C PRO A 155 13.75 15.96 14.00
N THR A 156 13.75 14.81 13.32
CA THR A 156 12.56 14.00 13.08
C THR A 156 12.05 13.36 14.38
N LEU A 157 10.81 13.68 14.75
CA LEU A 157 10.11 13.04 15.87
C LEU A 157 9.58 11.65 15.49
N ALA A 158 8.99 11.52 14.30
CA ALA A 158 8.43 10.29 13.78
C ALA A 158 8.47 10.26 12.25
N TYR A 159 8.59 9.08 11.67
CA TYR A 159 8.52 8.85 10.23
C TYR A 159 7.16 8.23 9.86
N PRO A 160 6.23 8.99 9.22
CA PRO A 160 5.01 8.41 8.68
C PRO A 160 5.33 7.64 7.38
N GLY A 161 5.04 6.34 7.35
CA GLY A 161 5.35 5.47 6.21
C GLY A 161 4.18 4.60 5.78
N GLY A 162 4.12 4.29 4.48
CA GLY A 162 3.21 3.26 3.97
C GLY A 162 3.58 1.86 4.47
N ALA A 163 2.71 0.86 4.27
CA ALA A 163 2.93 -0.51 4.75
C ALA A 163 4.29 -1.10 4.31
N ALA A 164 4.71 -0.86 3.06
CA ALA A 164 6.01 -1.31 2.56
C ALA A 164 7.19 -0.57 3.21
N GLU A 165 7.01 0.69 3.61
CA GLU A 165 8.02 1.48 4.31
C GLU A 165 8.17 1.03 5.76
N VAL A 166 7.05 0.83 6.46
CA VAL A 166 7.03 0.24 7.80
C VAL A 166 7.76 -1.12 7.81
N ALA A 167 7.51 -1.96 6.79
CA ALA A 167 8.18 -3.25 6.66
C ALA A 167 9.71 -3.14 6.52
N TYR A 168 10.23 -2.29 5.62
CA TYR A 168 11.69 -2.15 5.51
C TYR A 168 12.30 -1.39 6.68
N PHE A 169 11.53 -0.59 7.44
CA PHE A 169 12.05 0.10 8.62
C PHE A 169 12.54 -0.86 9.70
N ALA A 170 11.94 -2.06 9.77
CA ALA A 170 12.44 -3.15 10.61
C ALA A 170 13.88 -3.56 10.27
N GLN A 171 14.29 -3.40 9.00
CA GLN A 171 15.68 -3.56 8.56
C GLN A 171 16.48 -2.27 8.75
N ALA A 172 15.92 -1.10 8.44
CA ALA A 172 16.62 0.18 8.54
C ALA A 172 17.05 0.52 9.98
N GLY A 173 16.37 -0.03 11.00
CA GLY A 173 16.68 0.20 12.41
C GLY A 173 18.16 -0.06 12.78
N VAL A 174 18.81 -1.07 12.21
CA VAL A 174 20.25 -1.30 12.48
C VAL A 174 21.16 -0.28 11.80
N VAL A 175 20.73 0.27 10.67
CA VAL A 175 21.45 1.36 9.98
C VAL A 175 21.34 2.65 10.79
N TYR A 176 20.14 2.95 11.29
CA TYR A 176 19.88 4.04 12.23
C TYR A 176 20.79 3.96 13.46
N GLN A 177 20.82 2.80 14.11
CA GLN A 177 21.65 2.59 15.30
C GLN A 177 23.14 2.74 14.98
N GLY A 178 23.61 2.20 13.85
CA GLY A 178 25.03 2.25 13.45
C GLY A 178 25.52 3.64 13.05
N LEU A 179 24.64 4.48 12.49
CA LEU A 179 25.00 5.81 11.97
C LEU A 179 24.64 6.97 12.89
N LEU A 180 23.48 6.92 13.55
CA LEU A 180 22.98 8.01 14.40
C LEU A 180 22.92 7.66 15.89
N GLY A 181 23.13 6.39 16.26
CA GLY A 181 23.02 5.93 17.66
C GLY A 181 21.60 5.93 18.23
N ARG A 182 20.60 6.22 17.40
CA ARG A 182 19.17 6.26 17.75
C ARG A 182 18.35 5.72 16.60
N ILE A 183 17.15 5.24 16.90
CA ILE A 183 16.15 4.81 15.91
C ILE A 183 14.95 5.74 16.04
N THR A 184 14.50 6.27 14.92
CA THR A 184 13.28 7.09 14.89
C THR A 184 12.05 6.21 14.75
N PRO A 185 11.01 6.43 15.57
CA PRO A 185 9.76 5.68 15.46
C PRO A 185 9.15 5.83 14.07
N VAL A 186 8.80 4.69 13.46
CA VAL A 186 8.01 4.64 12.24
C VAL A 186 6.54 4.48 12.61
N LEU A 187 5.69 5.29 11.99
CA LEU A 187 4.24 5.26 12.18
C LEU A 187 3.58 4.87 10.85
N PRO A 188 2.61 3.94 10.85
CA PRO A 188 1.78 3.71 9.67
C PRO A 188 1.08 5.02 9.30
N ARG A 189 1.22 5.45 8.03
CA ARG A 189 0.42 6.57 7.54
C ARG A 189 -1.06 6.21 7.54
N PHE A 190 -1.90 7.23 7.65
CA PHE A 190 -3.32 7.12 7.38
C PHE A 190 -3.56 6.47 6.01
N SER A 191 -4.52 5.54 5.96
CA SER A 191 -4.94 4.83 4.76
C SER A 191 -6.46 4.80 4.67
N ALA A 192 -7.03 5.20 3.53
CA ALA A 192 -8.48 5.23 3.39
C ALA A 192 -8.98 5.05 1.95
N THR A 193 -10.25 4.68 1.87
CA THR A 193 -11.08 4.74 0.67
C THR A 193 -12.13 5.82 0.85
N LEU A 194 -12.18 6.76 -0.09
CA LEU A 194 -13.18 7.81 -0.16
C LEU A 194 -14.39 7.30 -0.95
N VAL A 195 -15.57 7.34 -0.33
CA VAL A 195 -16.81 6.86 -0.91
C VAL A 195 -17.66 8.04 -1.33
N ASP A 196 -17.76 8.25 -2.65
CA ASP A 196 -18.59 9.31 -3.19
C ASP A 196 -20.10 9.03 -3.03
N PRO A 197 -20.98 10.06 -3.11
CA PRO A 197 -22.42 9.87 -2.94
C PRO A 197 -23.08 8.91 -3.95
N LYS A 198 -22.45 8.65 -5.10
CA LYS A 198 -22.97 7.69 -6.10
C LYS A 198 -22.61 6.26 -5.70
N ALA A 199 -21.36 6.04 -5.31
CA ALA A 199 -20.87 4.77 -4.79
C ALA A 199 -21.61 4.40 -3.51
N GLN A 200 -21.79 5.34 -2.57
CA GLN A 200 -22.54 5.15 -1.33
C GLN A 200 -23.96 4.63 -1.60
N ARG A 201 -24.69 5.29 -2.51
CA ARG A 201 -26.05 4.85 -2.91
C ARG A 201 -26.07 3.43 -3.48
N LEU A 202 -25.06 3.03 -4.24
CA LEU A 202 -24.97 1.68 -4.78
C LEU A 202 -24.62 0.65 -3.69
N LEU A 203 -23.70 0.98 -2.78
CA LEU A 203 -23.38 0.14 -1.63
C LEU A 203 -24.63 -0.10 -0.78
N GLU A 204 -25.36 0.96 -0.43
CA GLU A 204 -26.61 0.86 0.35
C GLU A 204 -27.70 0.09 -0.39
N ARG A 205 -27.94 0.42 -1.67
CA ARG A 205 -28.96 -0.25 -2.50
C ARG A 205 -28.76 -1.75 -2.54
N TYR A 206 -27.52 -2.20 -2.62
CA TYR A 206 -27.17 -3.62 -2.72
C TYR A 206 -26.70 -4.21 -1.39
N ARG A 207 -26.77 -3.46 -0.29
CA ARG A 207 -26.33 -3.84 1.06
C ARG A 207 -24.88 -4.33 1.09
N LEU A 208 -24.02 -3.76 0.25
CA LEU A 208 -22.61 -4.15 0.11
C LEU A 208 -21.73 -3.46 1.16
N SER A 209 -20.75 -4.20 1.62
CA SER A 209 -19.59 -3.70 2.36
C SER A 209 -18.43 -3.42 1.38
N LEU A 210 -17.44 -2.64 1.80
CA LEU A 210 -16.22 -2.44 0.98
C LEU A 210 -15.49 -3.77 0.73
N SER A 211 -15.45 -4.66 1.72
CA SER A 211 -14.83 -5.99 1.61
C SER A 211 -15.44 -6.88 0.55
N ASP A 212 -16.72 -6.69 0.19
CA ASP A 212 -17.36 -7.45 -0.88
C ASP A 212 -16.68 -7.21 -2.24
N LEU A 213 -16.06 -6.03 -2.43
CA LEU A 213 -15.38 -5.66 -3.68
C LEU A 213 -14.02 -6.35 -3.84
N PHE A 214 -13.40 -6.82 -2.75
CA PHE A 214 -12.04 -7.39 -2.79
C PHE A 214 -11.97 -8.73 -3.53
N ARG A 215 -13.13 -9.37 -3.74
CA ARG A 215 -13.25 -10.58 -4.55
C ARG A 215 -13.13 -10.32 -6.06
N GLY A 216 -13.10 -9.04 -6.47
CA GLY A 216 -12.99 -8.61 -7.85
C GLY A 216 -14.34 -8.39 -8.54
N PRO A 217 -14.32 -7.76 -9.73
CA PRO A 217 -15.54 -7.29 -10.41
C PRO A 217 -16.46 -8.44 -10.83
N GLU A 218 -15.93 -9.59 -11.25
CA GLU A 218 -16.74 -10.74 -11.63
C GLU A 218 -17.53 -11.31 -10.44
N ALA A 219 -16.86 -11.51 -9.30
CA ALA A 219 -17.50 -11.97 -8.08
C ALA A 219 -18.52 -10.95 -7.55
N LEU A 220 -18.21 -9.65 -7.68
CA LEU A 220 -19.16 -8.59 -7.33
C LEU A 220 -20.41 -8.63 -8.21
N ARG A 221 -20.26 -8.90 -9.51
CA ARG A 221 -21.41 -9.05 -10.43
C ARG A 221 -22.31 -10.22 -10.03
N GLU A 222 -21.73 -11.37 -9.70
CA GLU A 222 -22.48 -12.53 -9.21
C GLU A 222 -23.23 -12.19 -7.90
N LEU A 223 -22.54 -11.54 -6.95
CA LEU A 223 -23.12 -11.13 -5.68
C LEU A 223 -24.27 -10.12 -5.86
N LEU A 224 -24.12 -9.16 -6.76
CA LEU A 224 -25.18 -8.22 -7.11
C LEU A 224 -26.41 -8.96 -7.63
N ALA A 225 -26.22 -9.91 -8.56
CA ALA A 225 -27.31 -10.66 -9.13
C ALA A 225 -28.03 -11.56 -8.11
N GLU A 226 -27.29 -12.15 -7.17
CA GLU A 226 -27.85 -12.94 -6.08
C GLU A 226 -28.74 -12.09 -5.16
N ARG A 227 -28.35 -10.84 -4.92
CA ARG A 227 -29.08 -9.89 -4.05
C ARG A 227 -30.24 -9.19 -4.74
N THR A 228 -30.35 -9.31 -6.06
CA THR A 228 -31.42 -8.71 -6.87
C THR A 228 -32.30 -9.74 -7.55
N LEU A 229 -32.26 -10.99 -7.11
CA LEU A 229 -33.20 -12.01 -7.60
C LEU A 229 -34.64 -11.52 -7.42
N PRO A 230 -35.56 -11.91 -8.33
CA PRO A 230 -36.98 -11.61 -8.17
C PRO A 230 -37.48 -12.00 -6.76
N PRO A 231 -38.26 -11.17 -6.06
CA PRO A 231 -38.67 -11.42 -4.68
C PRO A 231 -39.31 -12.79 -4.46
N ASP A 232 -40.13 -13.25 -5.40
CA ASP A 232 -40.78 -14.56 -5.35
C ASP A 232 -39.76 -15.71 -5.41
N LEU A 233 -38.74 -15.56 -6.25
CA LEU A 233 -37.67 -16.56 -6.39
C LEU A 233 -36.76 -16.57 -5.16
N GLN A 234 -36.46 -15.39 -4.61
CA GLN A 234 -35.70 -15.25 -3.37
C GLN A 234 -36.45 -15.89 -2.19
N ALA A 235 -37.75 -15.61 -2.05
CA ALA A 235 -38.60 -16.24 -1.05
C ALA A 235 -38.68 -17.76 -1.21
N ALA A 236 -38.70 -18.27 -2.44
CA ALA A 236 -38.69 -19.71 -2.71
C ALA A 236 -37.37 -20.37 -2.24
N PHE A 237 -36.22 -19.75 -2.51
CA PHE A 237 -34.92 -20.24 -2.02
C PHE A 237 -34.83 -20.20 -0.50
N ASP A 238 -35.25 -19.10 0.12
CA ASP A 238 -35.20 -18.93 1.57
C ASP A 238 -36.13 -19.94 2.28
N LYS A 239 -37.33 -20.19 1.71
CA LYS A 239 -38.24 -21.24 2.17
C LYS A 239 -37.63 -22.65 2.02
N ALA A 240 -36.95 -22.93 0.91
CA ALA A 240 -36.29 -24.20 0.69
C ALA A 240 -35.16 -24.44 1.71
N ASN A 241 -34.34 -23.42 1.97
CA ASN A 241 -33.26 -23.47 2.98
C ASN A 241 -33.83 -23.74 4.39
N ALA A 242 -34.88 -23.00 4.79
CA ALA A 242 -35.53 -23.20 6.09
C ALA A 242 -36.12 -24.62 6.24
N SER A 243 -36.76 -25.13 5.19
CA SER A 243 -37.32 -26.50 5.17
C SER A 243 -36.24 -27.57 5.27
N LEU A 244 -35.10 -27.37 4.60
CA LEU A 244 -33.95 -28.26 4.63
C LEU A 244 -33.36 -28.31 6.04
N GLU A 245 -33.12 -27.15 6.66
CA GLU A 245 -32.58 -27.08 8.02
C GLU A 245 -33.51 -27.77 9.03
N SER A 246 -34.82 -27.49 8.96
CA SER A 246 -35.81 -28.14 9.81
C SER A 246 -35.82 -29.66 9.63
N SER A 247 -35.74 -30.15 8.39
CA SER A 247 -35.73 -31.59 8.09
C SER A 247 -34.48 -32.27 8.63
N PHE A 248 -33.31 -31.66 8.46
CA PHE A 248 -32.05 -32.18 9.00
C PHE A 248 -31.96 -32.08 10.53
N SER A 249 -32.59 -31.08 11.15
CA SER A 249 -32.72 -31.03 12.61
C SER A 249 -33.50 -32.24 13.15
N ALA A 250 -34.66 -32.55 12.57
CA ALA A 250 -35.47 -33.71 12.98
C ALA A 250 -34.76 -35.06 12.77
N ILE A 251 -33.99 -35.19 11.68
CA ILE A 251 -33.15 -36.36 11.43
C ILE A 251 -32.06 -36.48 12.49
N ARG A 252 -31.37 -35.39 12.83
CA ARG A 252 -30.31 -35.37 13.86
C ARG A 252 -30.84 -35.78 15.24
N GLU A 253 -32.01 -35.29 15.64
CA GLU A 253 -32.67 -35.69 16.90
C GLU A 253 -33.02 -37.18 16.95
N SER A 254 -33.45 -37.75 15.80
CA SER A 254 -33.78 -39.17 15.72
C SER A 254 -32.53 -40.04 15.69
N LEU A 255 -31.46 -39.61 14.99
CA LEU A 255 -30.17 -40.30 14.99
C LEU A 255 -29.49 -40.25 16.35
N ALA A 256 -29.58 -39.13 17.08
CA ALA A 256 -29.03 -39.03 18.43
C ALA A 256 -29.60 -40.07 19.40
N ARG A 257 -30.87 -40.48 19.19
CA ARG A 257 -31.54 -41.54 19.98
C ARG A 257 -31.14 -42.95 19.54
N LEU A 258 -30.64 -43.12 18.32
CA LEU A 258 -30.23 -44.40 17.75
C LEU A 258 -28.72 -44.66 17.96
N ASP A 259 -27.88 -43.73 17.50
CA ASP A 259 -26.43 -43.74 17.62
C ASP A 259 -25.86 -42.33 17.40
N VAL A 260 -25.22 -41.78 18.44
CA VAL A 260 -24.64 -40.43 18.43
C VAL A 260 -23.55 -40.24 17.37
N THR A 261 -22.86 -41.31 16.98
CA THR A 261 -21.77 -41.25 15.97
C THR A 261 -22.29 -40.93 14.56
N LEU A 262 -23.60 -41.12 14.31
CA LEU A 262 -24.24 -40.82 13.02
C LEU A 262 -24.59 -39.33 12.84
N ILE A 263 -24.54 -38.53 13.90
CA ILE A 263 -24.85 -37.08 13.83
C ILE A 263 -23.88 -36.37 12.87
N ASP A 264 -22.59 -36.71 12.92
CA ASP A 264 -21.58 -36.11 12.05
C ASP A 264 -21.81 -36.48 10.57
N ALA A 265 -22.28 -37.69 10.30
CA ALA A 265 -22.66 -38.09 8.95
C ALA A 265 -23.85 -37.29 8.43
N ALA A 266 -24.86 -37.05 9.27
CA ALA A 266 -26.02 -36.21 8.94
C ALA A 266 -25.63 -34.75 8.72
N ASN A 267 -24.74 -34.18 9.55
CA ASN A 267 -24.22 -32.82 9.35
C ASN A 267 -23.47 -32.70 8.02
N ARG A 268 -22.61 -33.66 7.67
CA ARG A 268 -21.92 -33.67 6.37
C ARG A 268 -22.90 -33.77 5.19
N ALA A 269 -23.96 -34.54 5.33
CA ALA A 269 -25.01 -34.64 4.31
C ALA A 269 -25.77 -33.31 4.16
N ALA A 270 -26.18 -32.70 5.29
CA ALA A 270 -26.85 -31.40 5.31
C ALA A 270 -26.02 -30.32 4.60
N LEU A 271 -24.74 -30.21 4.96
CA LEU A 271 -23.81 -29.27 4.33
C LEU A 271 -23.68 -29.48 2.82
N LYS A 272 -23.64 -30.74 2.35
CA LYS A 272 -23.59 -31.05 0.91
C LYS A 272 -24.86 -30.62 0.18
N ILE A 273 -26.04 -30.87 0.74
CA ILE A 273 -27.30 -30.48 0.09
C ILE A 273 -27.48 -28.96 0.13
N GLN A 274 -27.16 -28.32 1.26
CA GLN A 274 -27.16 -26.87 1.38
C GLN A 274 -26.23 -26.23 0.33
N HIS A 275 -25.02 -26.79 0.16
CA HIS A 275 -24.10 -26.34 -0.88
C HIS A 275 -24.69 -26.46 -2.30
N GLN A 276 -25.44 -27.52 -2.60
CA GLN A 276 -26.11 -27.67 -3.89
C GLN A 276 -27.26 -26.66 -4.07
N LEU A 277 -28.01 -26.36 -3.01
CA LEU A 277 -29.06 -25.35 -3.06
C LEU A 277 -28.47 -23.96 -3.30
N GLU A 278 -27.38 -23.61 -2.64
CA GLU A 278 -26.66 -22.36 -2.89
C GLU A 278 -26.06 -22.32 -4.30
N HIS A 279 -25.54 -23.44 -4.82
CA HIS A 279 -25.07 -23.53 -6.20
C HIS A 279 -26.20 -23.28 -7.22
N LEU A 280 -27.42 -23.76 -6.93
CA LEU A 280 -28.60 -23.50 -7.75
C LEU A 280 -29.01 -22.02 -7.68
N ARG A 281 -28.99 -21.42 -6.48
CA ARG A 281 -29.25 -19.99 -6.26
C ARG A 281 -28.27 -19.12 -7.05
N ALA A 282 -26.98 -19.40 -6.97
CA ALA A 282 -25.95 -18.74 -7.76
C ALA A 282 -26.16 -18.93 -9.27
N SER A 283 -26.63 -20.10 -9.71
CA SER A 283 -26.94 -20.35 -11.13
C SER A 283 -28.13 -19.55 -11.63
N ALA A 284 -29.17 -19.39 -10.81
CA ALA A 284 -30.30 -18.50 -11.10
C ALA A 284 -29.85 -17.04 -11.17
N ALA A 285 -29.02 -16.60 -10.22
CA ALA A 285 -28.43 -15.27 -10.22
C ALA A 285 -27.60 -15.00 -11.48
N ARG A 286 -26.75 -15.94 -11.90
CA ARG A 286 -26.01 -15.84 -13.17
C ARG A 286 -26.93 -15.74 -14.39
N ALA A 287 -28.08 -16.39 -14.37
CA ALA A 287 -29.06 -16.29 -15.45
C ALA A 287 -29.70 -14.90 -15.51
N GLU A 288 -30.01 -14.30 -14.37
CA GLU A 288 -30.49 -12.92 -14.26
C GLU A 288 -29.41 -11.91 -14.68
N LEU A 289 -28.16 -12.13 -14.26
CA LEU A 289 -27.02 -11.29 -14.63
C LEU A 289 -26.83 -11.18 -16.14
N ARG A 290 -26.98 -12.31 -16.87
CA ARG A 290 -26.89 -12.31 -18.35
C ARG A 290 -27.91 -11.40 -19.01
N GLN A 291 -29.02 -11.10 -18.33
CA GLN A 291 -30.07 -10.23 -18.83
C GLN A 291 -29.93 -8.77 -18.34
N SER A 292 -29.01 -8.49 -17.41
CA SER A 292 -28.92 -7.20 -16.74
C SER A 292 -27.59 -6.47 -16.98
N GLU A 293 -27.55 -5.68 -18.05
CA GLU A 293 -26.47 -4.70 -18.31
C GLU A 293 -26.34 -3.67 -17.19
N LEU A 294 -27.43 -3.38 -16.46
CA LEU A 294 -27.42 -2.44 -15.34
C LEU A 294 -26.54 -2.93 -14.18
N LEU A 295 -26.68 -4.19 -13.78
CA LEU A 295 -25.88 -4.77 -12.69
C LEU A 295 -24.40 -4.82 -13.06
N THR A 296 -24.11 -5.12 -14.33
CA THR A 296 -22.75 -5.10 -14.87
C THR A 296 -22.13 -3.70 -14.73
N ARG A 297 -22.84 -2.66 -15.18
CA ARG A 297 -22.38 -1.27 -15.04
C ARG A 297 -22.20 -0.83 -13.59
N HIS A 298 -23.09 -1.24 -12.68
CA HIS A 298 -22.96 -0.90 -11.26
C HIS A 298 -21.75 -1.58 -10.60
N ALA A 299 -21.49 -2.86 -10.93
CA ALA A 299 -20.31 -3.57 -10.43
C ALA A 299 -19.02 -2.93 -10.95
N GLU A 300 -18.98 -2.57 -12.23
CA GLU A 300 -17.84 -1.85 -12.84
C GLU A 300 -17.65 -0.49 -12.17
N GLN A 301 -18.72 0.27 -11.97
CA GLN A 301 -18.65 1.57 -11.32
C GLN A 301 -18.10 1.47 -9.89
N LEU A 302 -18.60 0.53 -9.09
CA LEU A 302 -18.10 0.30 -7.72
C LEU A 302 -16.63 -0.16 -7.74
N SER A 303 -16.27 -1.11 -8.61
CA SER A 303 -14.91 -1.62 -8.70
C SER A 303 -13.93 -0.53 -9.12
N ASN A 304 -14.24 0.22 -10.19
CA ASN A 304 -13.36 1.27 -10.70
C ASN A 304 -13.23 2.45 -9.75
N SER A 305 -14.24 2.72 -8.92
CA SER A 305 -14.20 3.83 -7.98
C SER A 305 -13.57 3.46 -6.63
N LEU A 306 -13.83 2.27 -6.08
CA LEU A 306 -13.44 1.92 -4.70
C LEU A 306 -12.34 0.85 -4.61
N TYR A 307 -12.20 -0.02 -5.62
CA TYR A 307 -11.17 -1.06 -5.65
C TYR A 307 -10.59 -1.26 -7.07
N PRO A 308 -10.10 -0.18 -7.70
CA PRO A 308 -9.63 -0.21 -9.09
C PRO A 308 -8.47 -1.19 -9.25
N ASN A 309 -8.44 -1.91 -10.39
CA ASN A 309 -7.36 -2.86 -10.73
C ASN A 309 -7.07 -3.91 -9.65
N LYS A 310 -8.05 -4.23 -8.79
CA LYS A 310 -7.86 -5.10 -7.61
C LYS A 310 -6.79 -4.57 -6.65
N SER A 311 -6.73 -3.25 -6.50
CA SER A 311 -5.78 -2.49 -5.68
C SER A 311 -6.55 -1.46 -4.84
N LEU A 312 -5.95 -1.02 -3.73
CA LEU A 312 -6.55 0.00 -2.87
C LEU A 312 -6.73 1.31 -3.64
N GLN A 313 -7.86 1.99 -3.42
CA GLN A 313 -8.21 3.24 -4.10
C GLN A 313 -7.07 4.28 -4.03
N GLU A 314 -6.50 4.47 -2.83
CA GLU A 314 -5.40 5.41 -2.57
C GLU A 314 -4.07 5.09 -3.32
N ARG A 315 -3.96 3.91 -3.94
CA ARG A 315 -2.79 3.53 -4.75
C ARG A 315 -2.98 3.74 -6.24
N GLU A 316 -4.22 3.92 -6.70
CA GLU A 316 -4.57 3.99 -8.13
C GLU A 316 -5.18 5.34 -8.50
N ILE A 317 -5.99 5.93 -7.60
CA ILE A 317 -6.68 7.20 -7.86
C ILE A 317 -5.91 8.33 -7.19
N ALA A 318 -5.39 9.25 -8.00
CA ALA A 318 -4.68 10.42 -7.50
C ALA A 318 -5.62 11.35 -6.71
N GLY A 319 -5.18 11.84 -5.55
CA GLY A 319 -5.98 12.73 -4.68
C GLY A 319 -6.51 13.99 -5.38
N ILE A 320 -5.79 14.49 -6.39
CA ILE A 320 -6.21 15.64 -7.20
C ILE A 320 -7.53 15.41 -7.95
N TYR A 321 -7.89 14.15 -8.25
CA TYR A 321 -9.20 13.80 -8.80
C TYR A 321 -10.32 14.23 -7.85
N PHE A 322 -10.20 13.93 -6.56
CA PHE A 322 -11.20 14.29 -5.57
C PHE A 322 -11.21 15.80 -5.34
N VAL A 323 -10.04 16.44 -5.23
CA VAL A 323 -9.95 17.92 -5.14
C VAL A 323 -10.62 18.59 -6.35
N SER A 324 -10.49 18.05 -7.56
CA SER A 324 -11.14 18.62 -8.75
C SER A 324 -12.67 18.55 -8.70
N ARG A 325 -13.23 17.64 -7.89
CA ARG A 325 -14.68 17.40 -7.80
C ARG A 325 -15.30 18.05 -6.57
N TYR A 326 -14.56 18.15 -5.48
CA TYR A 326 -15.04 18.61 -4.17
C TYR A 326 -14.41 19.92 -3.70
N GLY A 327 -13.39 20.42 -4.43
CA GLY A 327 -12.66 21.63 -4.09
C GLY A 327 -11.71 21.45 -2.91
N LEU A 328 -11.11 22.57 -2.46
CA LEU A 328 -10.26 22.61 -1.27
C LEU A 328 -10.96 22.26 0.05
N PRO A 329 -12.27 22.52 0.26
CA PRO A 329 -12.95 22.13 1.50
C PRO A 329 -12.85 20.63 1.81
N LEU A 330 -12.64 19.79 0.79
CA LEU A 330 -12.35 18.37 0.99
C LEU A 330 -11.15 18.13 1.91
N LEU A 331 -10.08 18.93 1.79
CA LEU A 331 -8.86 18.72 2.58
C LEU A 331 -9.11 18.97 4.07
N GLU A 332 -9.92 19.98 4.39
CA GLU A 332 -10.36 20.27 5.76
C GLU A 332 -11.24 19.14 6.31
N GLN A 333 -12.23 18.70 5.53
CA GLN A 333 -13.10 17.57 5.89
C GLN A 333 -12.30 16.29 6.15
N LEU A 334 -11.32 15.99 5.28
CA LEU A 334 -10.45 14.84 5.47
C LEU A 334 -9.66 14.98 6.76
N TYR A 335 -9.06 16.15 7.01
CA TYR A 335 -8.29 16.42 8.23
C TYR A 335 -9.12 16.20 9.51
N GLU A 336 -10.37 16.67 9.52
CA GLU A 336 -11.30 16.47 10.64
C GLU A 336 -11.73 15.01 10.82
N ALA A 337 -11.83 14.25 9.73
CA ALA A 337 -12.22 12.84 9.74
C ALA A 337 -11.05 11.88 10.03
N LEU A 338 -9.80 12.36 10.11
CA LEU A 338 -8.63 11.52 10.35
C LEU A 338 -8.64 10.92 11.76
N HIS A 339 -8.73 9.59 11.85
CA HIS A 339 -8.41 8.86 13.07
C HIS A 339 -6.95 8.38 13.02
N ILE A 340 -6.03 9.18 13.59
CA ILE A 340 -4.58 8.91 13.56
C ILE A 340 -4.14 7.75 14.46
N ASP A 341 -4.98 7.37 15.42
CA ASP A 341 -4.82 6.24 16.33
C ASP A 341 -5.35 4.92 15.74
N CYS A 342 -6.09 4.99 14.64
CA CYS A 342 -6.57 3.82 13.91
C CYS A 342 -5.57 3.40 12.83
N HIS A 343 -5.01 2.20 12.99
CA HIS A 343 -4.09 1.61 12.02
C HIS A 343 -4.79 0.84 10.89
N ASP A 344 -6.09 0.63 10.99
CA ASP A 344 -6.88 -0.04 9.96
C ASP A 344 -7.18 0.89 8.79
N HIS A 345 -7.46 0.29 7.63
CA HIS A 345 -7.91 1.03 6.47
C HIS A 345 -9.29 1.65 6.71
N GLN A 346 -9.41 2.96 6.55
CA GLN A 346 -10.62 3.71 6.89
C GLN A 346 -11.52 3.89 5.67
N VAL A 347 -12.82 4.05 5.90
CA VAL A 347 -13.81 4.33 4.86
C VAL A 347 -14.45 5.67 5.17
N ILE A 348 -14.23 6.66 4.31
CA ILE A 348 -14.70 8.03 4.51
C ILE A 348 -15.77 8.34 3.46
N SER A 349 -16.98 8.62 3.90
CA SER A 349 -18.05 9.09 3.02
C SER A 349 -17.88 10.59 2.75
N LEU A 350 -17.95 10.98 1.47
CA LEU A 350 -17.82 12.37 1.00
C LEU A 350 -19.15 13.10 0.88
#